data_AF-A0A6G1WIC8-F1
#
_entry.id   AF-A0A6G1WIC8-F1
#
_cell.length_a   1.000
_cell.length_b   1.000
_cell.length_c   1.000
_cell.angle_alpha   90.00
_cell.angle_beta   90.00
_cell.angle_gamma   90.00
#
_symmetry.space_group_name_H-M   'P 1'
#
loop_
_entity.id
_entity.type
_entity.pdbx_description
1 polymer ?
#
loop_
_entity_poly.entity_id
_entity_poly.type
_entity_poly.pdbx_seq_one_letter_code
_entity_poly.pdbx_strand_id
1 'polypeptide(L)'
;NRRQDGGIMQLGPVSTGAENKYYAVLGTIGELTFIQYSQPYTVGGVRNNFWPSMGVGIFDPFGFMGHFAYGAILDNDALLSMERFPDMWRERNPSRTIVQTQAAPLPIAPEPDASLFALVR
;
A
#
# COMPACT_ATOMS: atom_id res chain seq x y z
N ASN A 1 -35.54 22.44 7.15
CA ASN A 1 -35.53 22.81 5.71
C ASN A 1 -34.60 24.00 5.53
N ARG A 2 -33.33 23.78 5.22
CA ARG A 2 -32.37 24.85 4.89
C ARG A 2 -31.66 24.42 3.61
N ARG A 3 -32.06 25.02 2.49
CA ARG A 3 -31.42 24.86 1.18
C ARG A 3 -30.24 25.82 1.12
N GLN A 4 -29.05 25.32 0.80
CA GLN A 4 -27.89 26.14 0.50
C GLN A 4 -27.92 26.43 -1.00
N ASP A 5 -27.98 27.72 -1.35
CA ASP A 5 -27.97 28.26 -2.70
C ASP A 5 -26.56 28.77 -3.01
N GLY A 6 -25.94 28.26 -4.08
CA GLY A 6 -24.71 28.80 -4.67
C GLY A 6 -23.51 29.02 -3.75
N GLY A 7 -22.83 27.95 -3.33
CA GLY A 7 -21.49 28.04 -2.74
C GLY A 7 -20.48 27.26 -3.58
N ILE A 8 -19.45 27.92 -4.11
CA ILE A 8 -18.28 27.22 -4.64
C ILE A 8 -17.70 26.42 -3.47
N MET A 9 -17.81 25.09 -3.53
CA MET A 9 -17.17 24.21 -2.56
C MET A 9 -15.66 24.31 -2.77
N GLN A 10 -15.01 25.22 -2.04
CA GLN A 10 -13.57 25.24 -1.97
C GLN A 10 -13.13 24.15 -0.99
N LEU A 11 -12.93 22.94 -1.52
CA LEU A 11 -12.30 21.83 -0.81
C LEU A 11 -10.81 22.14 -0.60
N GLY A 12 -10.50 22.95 0.40
CA GLY A 12 -9.17 23.11 0.99
C GLY A 12 -9.31 23.04 2.51
N PRO A 13 -8.44 22.31 3.22
CA PRO A 13 -6.99 22.41 3.11
C PRO A 13 -6.34 21.23 2.36
N VAL A 14 -5.44 21.53 1.42
CA VAL A 14 -4.43 20.57 0.99
C VAL A 14 -3.43 20.48 2.13
N SER A 15 -3.68 19.57 3.07
CA SER A 15 -2.64 19.07 3.96
C SER A 15 -1.68 18.24 3.10
N THR A 16 -0.74 18.89 2.42
CA THR A 16 0.46 18.20 1.96
C THR A 16 1.07 17.59 3.20
N GLY A 17 1.04 16.26 3.26
CA GLY A 17 1.47 15.48 4.40
C GLY A 17 2.79 15.99 4.97
N ALA A 18 2.88 15.99 6.31
CA ALA A 18 4.15 16.10 7.00
C ALA A 18 5.17 15.11 6.40
N GLU A 19 6.46 15.37 6.58
CA GLU A 19 7.52 14.48 6.13
C GLU A 19 7.19 13.01 6.47
N ASN A 20 7.23 12.14 5.46
CA ASN A 20 6.87 10.73 5.55
C ASN A 20 5.36 10.39 5.73
N LYS A 21 4.42 11.33 5.50
CA LYS A 21 2.98 11.05 5.40
C LYS A 21 2.53 10.93 3.95
N TYR A 22 2.17 9.70 3.55
CA TYR A 22 1.71 9.38 2.20
C TYR A 22 0.19 9.25 2.05
N TYR A 23 -0.55 9.50 3.13
CA TYR A 23 -2.00 9.51 3.10
C TYR A 23 -2.56 10.63 3.98
N ALA A 24 -3.75 11.11 3.62
CA ALA A 24 -4.52 12.07 4.39
C ALA A 24 -5.99 11.65 4.40
N VAL A 25 -6.59 11.60 5.59
CA VAL A 25 -8.05 11.42 5.73
C VAL A 25 -8.70 12.79 5.54
N LEU A 26 -9.52 12.93 4.50
CA LEU A 26 -10.17 14.20 4.13
C LEU A 26 -11.48 14.44 4.88
N GLY A 27 -12.10 13.37 5.38
CA GLY A 27 -13.35 13.40 6.12
C GLY A 27 -14.27 12.25 5.76
N THR A 28 -15.51 12.33 6.23
CA THR A 28 -16.55 11.33 5.98
C THR A 28 -17.81 11.99 5.42
N ILE A 29 -18.51 11.29 4.52
CA ILE A 29 -19.87 11.67 4.06
C ILE A 29 -20.71 10.40 4.11
N GLY A 30 -21.75 10.40 4.95
CA GLY A 30 -22.49 9.17 5.24
C GLY A 30 -21.57 8.11 5.84
N GLU A 31 -21.56 6.92 5.24
CA GLU A 31 -20.72 5.79 5.65
C GLU A 31 -19.37 5.74 4.91
N LEU A 32 -19.12 6.65 3.97
CA LEU A 32 -17.88 6.69 3.20
C LEU A 32 -16.83 7.56 3.89
N THR A 33 -15.62 7.01 4.02
CA THR A 33 -14.43 7.76 4.45
C THR A 33 -13.56 8.08 3.26
N PHE A 34 -13.25 9.37 3.06
CA PHE A 34 -12.42 9.83 1.95
C PHE A 34 -10.96 9.88 2.38
N ILE A 35 -10.12 9.16 1.64
CA ILE A 35 -8.68 9.09 1.87
C ILE A 35 -7.96 9.49 0.60
N GLN A 36 -7.10 10.50 0.69
CA GLN A 36 -6.12 10.79 -0.34
C GLN A 36 -4.87 9.95 -0.07
N TYR A 37 -4.34 9.28 -1.09
CA TYR A 37 -3.15 8.45 -0.99
C TYR A 37 -2.17 8.73 -2.13
N SER A 38 -0.90 8.95 -1.80
CA SER A 38 0.14 9.42 -2.75
C SER A 38 1.53 8.85 -2.45
N GLN A 39 1.60 7.58 -2.01
CA GLN A 39 2.89 6.95 -1.74
C GLN A 39 3.69 6.70 -3.03
N PRO A 40 4.96 7.14 -3.10
CA PRO A 40 5.85 6.81 -4.21
C PRO A 40 6.58 5.49 -3.96
N TYR A 41 6.94 4.79 -5.05
CA TYR A 41 7.88 3.67 -5.07
C TYR A 41 8.86 3.86 -6.23
N THR A 42 10.01 3.17 -6.19
CA THR A 42 11.07 3.32 -7.21
C THR A 42 11.29 2.01 -7.96
N VAL A 43 11.30 2.07 -9.28
CA VAL A 43 11.64 0.93 -10.17
C VAL A 43 12.71 1.40 -11.13
N GLY A 44 13.85 0.71 -11.17
CA GLY A 44 14.96 1.04 -12.08
C GLY A 44 15.48 2.48 -11.93
N GLY A 45 15.39 3.06 -10.72
CA GLY A 45 15.78 4.46 -10.46
C GLY A 45 14.71 5.52 -10.79
N VAL A 46 13.56 5.12 -11.37
CA VAL A 46 12.45 6.03 -11.66
C VAL A 46 11.39 5.95 -10.56
N ARG A 47 10.96 7.12 -10.06
CA ARG A 47 9.88 7.23 -9.08
C ARG A 47 8.52 7.10 -9.76
N ASN A 48 7.65 6.26 -9.22
CA ASN A 48 6.28 6.03 -9.65
C ASN A 48 5.34 6.14 -8.46
N ASN A 49 4.08 6.51 -8.69
CA ASN A 49 3.06 6.50 -7.64
C ASN A 49 2.47 5.11 -7.48
N PHE A 50 2.33 4.66 -6.23
CA PHE A 50 1.76 3.36 -5.91
C PHE A 50 0.28 3.27 -6.30
N TRP A 51 -0.49 4.32 -6.01
CA TRP A 51 -1.86 4.42 -6.47
C TRP A 51 -1.93 5.03 -7.89
N PRO A 52 -2.65 4.40 -8.84
CA PRO A 52 -2.74 4.90 -10.20
C PRO A 52 -3.28 6.34 -10.25
N SER A 53 -2.71 7.15 -11.16
CA SER A 53 -3.24 8.50 -11.41
C SER A 53 -4.67 8.43 -11.94
N MET A 54 -5.49 9.41 -11.56
CA MET A 54 -6.90 9.49 -11.96
C MET A 54 -7.74 8.27 -11.52
N GLY A 55 -7.24 7.47 -10.58
CA GLY A 55 -7.94 6.32 -10.01
C GLY A 55 -8.62 6.65 -8.71
N VAL A 56 -9.87 6.24 -8.55
CA VAL A 56 -10.61 6.24 -7.28
C VAL A 56 -10.94 4.80 -6.93
N GLY A 57 -10.55 4.38 -5.74
CA GLY A 57 -10.84 3.06 -5.18
C GLY A 57 -11.90 3.15 -4.10
N ILE A 58 -12.86 2.24 -4.13
CA ILE A 58 -13.83 2.03 -3.06
C ILE A 58 -13.57 0.64 -2.52
N PHE A 59 -13.45 0.53 -1.21
CA PHE A 59 -13.21 -0.74 -0.52
C PHE A 59 -14.18 -0.86 0.63
N ASP A 60 -14.86 -2.01 0.73
CA ASP A 60 -15.50 -2.41 1.97
C ASP A 60 -14.45 -3.01 2.91
N PRO A 61 -14.12 -2.36 4.05
CA PRO A 61 -13.08 -2.87 4.95
C PRO A 61 -13.45 -4.22 5.58
N PHE A 62 -14.74 -4.54 5.71
CA PHE A 62 -15.21 -5.79 6.31
C PHE A 62 -15.37 -6.92 5.29
N GLY A 63 -15.68 -6.58 4.04
CA GLY A 63 -15.73 -7.54 2.94
C GLY A 63 -14.34 -7.89 2.41
N PHE A 64 -13.50 -6.88 2.15
CA PHE A 64 -12.24 -7.07 1.42
C PHE A 64 -11.22 -7.93 2.19
N MET A 65 -11.15 -7.80 3.53
CA MET A 65 -10.31 -8.60 4.47
C MET A 65 -9.00 -9.15 3.90
N GLY A 66 -8.22 -8.27 3.25
CA GLY A 66 -6.97 -8.66 2.64
C GLY A 66 -5.98 -9.17 3.68
N HIS A 67 -5.27 -10.25 3.36
CA HIS A 67 -4.20 -10.79 4.20
C HIS A 67 -3.00 -11.20 3.35
N PHE A 68 -1.84 -11.33 3.98
CA PHE A 68 -0.65 -11.85 3.34
C PHE A 68 -0.53 -13.35 3.61
N ALA A 69 -0.40 -14.13 2.55
CA ALA A 69 0.11 -15.49 2.63
C ALA A 69 1.62 -15.49 2.38
N TYR A 70 2.33 -16.39 3.05
CA TYR A 70 3.78 -16.54 2.91
C TYR A 70 4.10 -17.95 2.39
N GLY A 71 4.73 -18.01 1.23
CA GLY A 71 5.26 -19.25 0.69
C GLY A 71 6.42 -19.80 1.51
N ALA A 72 6.79 -21.06 1.26
CA ALA A 72 7.98 -21.63 1.85
C ALA A 72 9.25 -20.94 1.33
N ILE A 73 10.21 -20.69 2.23
CA ILE A 73 11.53 -20.22 1.87
C ILE A 73 12.31 -21.39 1.26
N LEU A 74 12.89 -21.19 0.07
CA LEU A 74 13.61 -22.23 -0.67
C LEU A 74 15.11 -22.28 -0.33
N ASP A 75 15.49 -21.63 0.78
CA ASP A 75 16.82 -21.75 1.35
C ASP A 75 16.95 -23.08 2.11
N ASN A 76 18.07 -23.78 1.91
CA ASN A 76 18.34 -25.08 2.53
C ASN A 76 18.36 -25.01 4.06
N ASP A 77 18.69 -23.86 4.64
CA ASP A 77 18.75 -23.66 6.09
C ASP A 77 17.37 -23.39 6.73
N ALA A 78 16.33 -23.16 5.91
CA ALA A 78 14.97 -22.89 6.38
C ALA A 78 13.94 -23.93 5.89
N LEU A 79 13.72 -24.03 4.58
CA LEU A 79 12.73 -24.92 3.93
C LEU A 79 11.31 -24.88 4.54
N LEU A 80 10.90 -23.74 5.10
CA LEU A 80 9.61 -23.58 5.77
C LEU A 80 9.00 -22.21 5.50
N SER A 81 7.69 -22.09 5.69
CA SER A 81 6.96 -20.83 5.51
C SER A 81 7.22 -19.89 6.69
N MET A 82 7.67 -18.68 6.38
CA MET A 82 7.86 -17.61 7.35
C MET A 82 7.74 -16.24 6.68
N GLU A 83 7.43 -15.22 7.48
CA GLU A 83 7.27 -13.85 6.99
C GLU A 83 8.59 -13.28 6.43
N ARG A 84 9.69 -13.47 7.16
CA ARG A 84 11.05 -13.04 6.78
C ARG A 84 12.07 -14.01 7.34
N PHE A 85 12.94 -14.54 6.48
CA PHE A 85 14.11 -15.33 6.86
C PHE A 85 15.36 -14.45 6.82
N PRO A 86 15.92 -14.06 7.98
CA PRO A 86 17.20 -13.37 8.02
C PRO A 86 18.35 -14.37 7.93
N ASP A 87 19.30 -14.13 7.03
CA ASP A 87 20.52 -14.92 6.90
C ASP A 87 21.76 -14.00 6.80
N MET A 88 22.89 -14.48 7.32
CA MET A 88 24.16 -13.79 7.32
C MET A 88 25.32 -14.78 7.23
N TRP A 89 26.16 -14.60 6.20
CA TRP A 89 27.39 -15.38 6.04
C TRP A 89 28.58 -14.48 5.72
N ARG A 90 29.78 -15.06 5.82
CA ARG A 90 31.05 -14.40 5.49
C ARG A 90 31.67 -15.05 4.26
N GLU A 91 31.98 -14.23 3.28
CA GLU A 91 32.79 -14.64 2.12
C GLU A 91 34.24 -14.19 2.33
N ARG A 92 35.18 -14.95 1.78
CA ARG A 92 36.60 -14.61 1.77
C ARG A 92 37.05 -14.31 0.35
N ASN A 93 38.12 -13.53 0.22
CA ASN A 93 38.76 -13.15 -1.05
C ASN A 93 37.84 -12.35 -2.02
N PRO A 94 37.38 -11.14 -1.67
CA PRO A 94 37.71 -10.34 -0.48
C PRO A 94 36.86 -10.71 0.73
N SER A 95 37.38 -10.44 1.93
CA SER A 95 36.62 -10.70 3.16
C SER A 95 35.46 -9.73 3.29
N ARG A 96 34.23 -10.24 3.22
CA ARG A 96 33.00 -9.45 3.40
C ARG A 96 31.94 -10.23 4.18
N THR A 97 31.14 -9.50 4.94
CA THR A 97 29.92 -10.03 5.55
C THR A 97 28.75 -9.68 4.63
N ILE A 98 27.92 -10.66 4.30
CA ILE A 98 26.69 -10.46 3.54
C ILE A 98 25.53 -10.72 4.48
N VAL A 99 24.50 -9.89 4.36
CA VAL A 99 23.22 -10.09 5.03
C VAL A 99 22.16 -10.15 3.94
N GLN A 100 21.30 -11.16 4.03
CA GLN A 100 20.18 -11.34 3.13
C GLN A 100 18.91 -11.53 3.96
N THR A 101 17.77 -11.07 3.42
CA THR A 101 16.46 -11.41 3.96
C THR A 101 15.61 -11.97 2.85
N GLN A 102 15.13 -13.20 3.02
CA GLN A 102 14.26 -13.86 2.05
C GLN A 102 12.81 -13.80 2.54
N ALA A 103 11.89 -13.61 1.61
CA ALA A 103 10.46 -13.65 1.86
C ALA A 103 9.73 -14.06 0.57
N ALA A 104 8.61 -14.77 0.71
CA ALA A 104 7.74 -15.13 -0.41
C ALA A 104 6.29 -14.65 -0.15
N PRO A 105 6.05 -13.33 -0.03
CA PRO A 105 4.72 -12.80 0.27
C PRO A 105 3.82 -12.80 -0.97
N LEU A 106 2.54 -13.13 -0.76
CA LEU A 106 1.46 -12.91 -1.71
C LEU A 106 0.29 -12.21 -1.00
N PRO A 107 -0.04 -10.96 -1.37
CA PRO A 107 -1.30 -10.36 -0.95
C PRO A 107 -2.48 -11.14 -1.54
N ILE A 108 -3.41 -11.56 -0.69
CA ILE A 108 -4.64 -12.24 -1.07
C ILE A 108 -5.82 -11.36 -0.68
N ALA A 109 -6.73 -11.16 -1.63
CA ALA A 109 -8.05 -10.57 -1.40
C ALA A 109 -9.08 -11.71 -1.40
N PRO A 110 -9.58 -12.16 -0.22
CA PRO A 110 -10.56 -13.24 -0.14
C PRO A 110 -11.86 -12.94 -0.89
N GLU A 111 -12.30 -11.69 -0.83
CA GLU A 111 -13.46 -11.19 -1.56
C GLU A 111 -13.03 -10.02 -2.45
N PRO A 112 -12.56 -10.29 -3.68
CA PRO A 112 -12.12 -9.24 -4.60
C PRO A 112 -13.28 -8.33 -5.04
N ASP A 113 -14.52 -8.84 -5.04
CA ASP A 113 -15.71 -8.09 -5.46
C ASP A 113 -16.19 -7.08 -4.40
N ALA A 114 -15.64 -7.15 -3.17
CA ALA A 114 -15.82 -6.13 -2.12
C ALA A 114 -14.97 -4.85 -2.37
N SER A 115 -14.46 -4.68 -3.60
CA SER A 115 -13.72 -3.50 -4.03
C SER A 115 -14.14 -3.05 -5.43
N LEU A 116 -14.03 -1.74 -5.67
CA LEU A 116 -14.26 -1.13 -6.97
C LEU A 116 -13.11 -0.17 -7.27
N PHE A 117 -12.63 -0.19 -8.51
CA PHE A 117 -11.72 0.83 -9.02
C PHE A 117 -12.37 1.53 -10.21
N ALA A 118 -12.45 2.86 -10.13
CA ALA A 118 -12.99 3.71 -11.17
C ALA A 118 -11.93 4.71 -11.65
N LEU A 119 -11.76 4.79 -12.97
CA LEU A 119 -10.97 5.86 -13.58
C LEU A 119 -11.86 7.10 -13.75
N VAL A 120 -11.45 8.22 -13.17
CA VAL A 120 -12.17 9.50 -13.27
C VAL A 120 -11.43 10.41 -14.25
N ARG A 121 -12.07 10.74 -15.37
CA ARG A 121 -11.58 11.71 -16.37
C ARG A 121 -12.37 12.99 -16.29
#